data_AF-A0AAV3HW57-F1
#
_entry.id   AF-A0AAV3HW57-F1
#
_cell.length_a   1.000
_cell.length_b   1.000
_cell.length_c   1.000
_cell.angle_alpha   90.00
_cell.angle_beta   90.00
_cell.angle_gamma   90.00
#
_symmetry.space_group_name_H-M   'P 1'
#
loop_
_entity.id
_entity.type
_entity.pdbx_description
1 polymer ?
#
loop_
_entity_poly.entity_id
_entity_poly.type
_entity_poly.pdbx_seq_one_letter_code
_entity_poly.pdbx_strand_id
1 'polypeptide(L)'
;MALEIEEYKNKLGELTANKQINYYQKLELYKSVSAPLIDLVANITHQEMLTRDYIRGFDKQRLHMTAQLALFASSDVFDMFMDLIDYMYSSIESDTFEFHVYRVDMLKFLSEVRKDIGIYTDEITYKGSR
;
A
#
# COMPACT_ATOMS: atom_id res chain seq x y z
N MET A 1 3.57 38.34 25.01
CA MET A 1 2.24 38.31 24.36
C MET A 1 2.26 38.48 22.85
N ALA A 2 2.51 39.67 22.26
CA ALA A 2 2.43 39.82 20.78
C ALA A 2 3.50 38.99 20.02
N LEU A 3 4.75 39.01 20.50
CA LEU A 3 5.86 38.21 19.94
C LEU A 3 5.65 36.70 20.09
N GLU A 4 5.14 36.24 21.24
CA GLU A 4 4.81 34.82 21.46
C GLU A 4 3.71 34.33 20.50
N ILE A 5 2.68 35.14 20.26
CA ILE A 5 1.59 34.77 19.33
C ILE A 5 2.12 34.59 17.91
N GLU A 6 3.09 35.40 17.49
CA GLU A 6 3.70 35.33 16.18
C GLU A 6 4.62 34.10 16.03
N GLU A 7 5.42 33.78 17.06
CA GLU A 7 6.18 32.52 17.13
C GLU A 7 5.27 31.28 17.08
N TYR A 8 4.17 31.27 17.83
CA TYR A 8 3.22 30.15 17.80
C TYR A 8 2.57 29.98 16.42
N LYS A 9 2.23 31.08 15.73
CA LYS A 9 1.69 31.03 14.36
C LYS A 9 2.72 30.48 13.37
N ASN A 10 3.97 30.92 13.44
CA ASN A 10 5.03 30.43 12.57
C ASN A 10 5.27 28.93 12.79
N LYS A 11 5.36 28.49 14.05
CA LYS A 11 5.53 27.09 14.41
C LYS A 11 4.35 26.23 13.95
N LEU A 12 3.13 26.75 14.05
CA LEU A 12 1.95 26.07 13.52
C LEU A 12 1.99 25.95 11.98
N GLY A 13 2.47 26.99 11.30
CA GLY A 13 2.67 27.00 9.85
C GLY A 13 3.67 25.94 9.40
N GLU A 14 4.84 25.88 10.06
CA GLU A 14 5.87 24.86 9.81
C GLU A 14 5.35 23.44 10.07
N LEU A 15 4.67 23.21 11.20
CA LEU A 15 4.08 21.91 11.51
C LEU A 15 3.04 21.49 10.47
N THR A 16 2.22 22.43 9.99
CA THR A 16 1.20 22.16 8.97
C THR A 16 1.83 21.82 7.62
N ALA A 17 2.85 22.58 7.20
CA ALA A 17 3.60 22.32 5.98
C ALA A 17 4.32 20.96 6.03
N ASN A 18 5.00 20.67 7.14
CA ASN A 18 5.66 19.38 7.36
C ASN A 18 4.67 18.21 7.33
N LYS A 19 3.48 18.40 7.91
CA LYS A 19 2.41 17.39 7.86
C LYS A 19 1.96 17.14 6.42
N GLN A 20 1.70 18.20 5.63
CA GLN A 20 1.34 18.09 4.22
C GLN A 20 2.40 17.37 3.37
N ILE A 21 3.68 17.67 3.60
CA ILE A 21 4.79 16.99 2.92
C ILE A 21 4.80 15.50 3.27
N ASN A 22 4.63 15.14 4.55
CA ASN A 22 4.57 13.75 5.00
C ASN A 22 3.38 12.99 4.36
N TYR A 23 2.20 13.59 4.32
CA TYR A 23 1.03 13.03 3.65
C TYR A 23 1.31 12.69 2.18
N TYR A 24 1.89 13.63 1.43
CA TYR A 24 2.18 13.43 0.01
C TYR A 24 3.23 12.33 -0.21
N GLN A 25 4.29 12.32 0.61
CA GLN A 25 5.34 11.29 0.52
C GLN A 25 4.79 9.88 0.77
N LYS A 26 3.94 9.71 1.79
CA LYS A 26 3.26 8.43 2.05
C LYS A 26 2.34 8.03 0.91
N LEU A 27 1.57 8.97 0.36
CA LEU A 27 0.68 8.71 -0.76
C LEU A 27 1.47 8.23 -2.00
N GLU A 28 2.59 8.88 -2.32
CA GLU A 28 3.44 8.48 -3.45
C GLU A 28 4.12 7.12 -3.20
N LEU A 29 4.57 6.85 -1.98
CA LEU A 29 5.04 5.52 -1.57
C LEU A 29 3.97 4.47 -1.86
N TYR A 30 2.75 4.65 -1.34
CA TYR A 30 1.70 3.65 -1.46
C TYR A 30 1.18 3.47 -2.89
N LYS A 31 1.20 4.51 -3.73
CA LYS A 31 0.97 4.36 -5.17
C LYS A 31 2.05 3.50 -5.84
N SER A 32 3.32 3.76 -5.51
CA SER A 32 4.44 3.04 -6.11
C SER A 32 4.45 1.55 -5.75
N VAL A 33 4.08 1.19 -4.52
CA VAL A 33 4.06 -0.22 -4.08
C VAL A 33 2.78 -0.98 -4.46
N SER A 34 1.68 -0.29 -4.74
CA SER A 34 0.41 -0.93 -5.12
C SER A 34 0.35 -1.25 -6.62
N ALA A 35 1.01 -0.45 -7.48
CA ALA A 35 0.96 -0.66 -8.92
C ALA A 35 1.45 -2.05 -9.37
N PRO A 36 2.61 -2.56 -8.91
CA PRO A 36 3.06 -3.92 -9.28
C PRO A 36 2.10 -5.03 -8.83
N LEU A 37 1.44 -4.87 -7.69
CA LEU A 37 0.43 -5.83 -7.21
C LEU A 37 -0.80 -5.86 -8.12
N ILE A 38 -1.28 -4.69 -8.52
CA ILE A 38 -2.43 -4.54 -9.42
C ILE A 38 -2.10 -5.17 -10.78
N ASP A 39 -0.92 -4.88 -11.31
CA ASP A 39 -0.46 -5.43 -12.59
C ASP A 39 -0.35 -6.96 -12.52
N LEU A 40 0.21 -7.51 -11.45
CA LEU A 40 0.32 -8.96 -11.26
C LEU A 40 -1.06 -9.65 -11.27
N VAL A 41 -2.02 -9.08 -10.55
CA VAL A 41 -3.38 -9.63 -10.46
C VAL A 41 -4.14 -9.51 -11.78
N ALA A 42 -3.96 -8.40 -12.50
CA ALA A 42 -4.53 -8.25 -13.83
C ALA A 42 -4.02 -9.36 -14.78
N ASN A 43 -2.72 -9.66 -14.74
CA ASN A 43 -2.14 -10.74 -15.53
C ASN A 43 -2.69 -12.12 -15.15
N ILE A 44 -2.80 -12.42 -13.84
CA ILE A 44 -3.37 -13.68 -13.35
C ILE A 44 -4.82 -13.85 -13.80
N THR A 45 -5.64 -12.81 -13.63
CA THR A 45 -7.08 -12.87 -13.90
C THR A 45 -7.42 -12.87 -15.38
N HIS A 46 -6.64 -12.20 -16.21
CA HIS A 46 -6.86 -12.13 -17.66
C HIS A 46 -6.16 -13.24 -18.45
N GLN A 47 -5.59 -14.24 -17.77
CA GLN A 47 -4.93 -15.40 -18.38
C GLN A 47 -3.81 -15.04 -19.36
N GLU A 48 -3.20 -13.85 -19.22
CA GLU A 48 -1.89 -13.65 -19.83
C GLU A 48 -0.92 -14.59 -19.10
N MET A 49 -0.26 -15.49 -19.83
CA MET A 49 0.66 -16.45 -19.22
C MET A 49 1.64 -15.67 -18.34
N LEU A 50 1.59 -15.93 -17.02
CA LEU A 50 2.63 -15.52 -16.09
C LEU A 50 3.93 -16.20 -16.49
N THR A 51 4.65 -15.59 -17.41
CA THR A 51 5.93 -16.10 -17.85
C THR A 51 6.90 -16.05 -16.67
N ARG A 52 7.87 -16.96 -16.66
CA ARG A 52 8.92 -16.94 -15.63
C ARG A 52 9.65 -15.59 -15.59
N ASP A 53 9.82 -14.94 -16.74
CA ASP A 53 10.46 -13.63 -16.83
C ASP A 53 9.61 -12.53 -16.18
N TYR A 54 8.29 -12.61 -16.29
CA TYR A 54 7.37 -11.71 -15.60
C TYR A 54 7.47 -11.86 -14.08
N ILE A 55 7.39 -13.10 -13.57
CA ILE A 55 7.54 -13.39 -12.13
C ILE A 55 8.88 -12.87 -11.61
N ARG A 56 9.97 -13.11 -12.36
CA ARG A 56 11.31 -12.64 -11.99
C ARG A 56 11.44 -11.11 -12.02
N GLY A 57 10.69 -10.44 -12.89
CA GLY A 57 10.56 -8.97 -12.89
C GLY A 57 9.83 -8.47 -11.65
N PHE A 58 8.71 -9.13 -11.32
CA PHE A 58 7.94 -8.85 -10.11
C PHE A 58 8.79 -9.08 -8.84
N ASP A 59 9.57 -10.16 -8.75
CA ASP A 59 10.45 -10.44 -7.60
C ASP A 59 11.40 -9.27 -7.28
N LYS A 60 11.96 -8.66 -8.32
CA LYS A 60 12.86 -7.50 -8.18
C LYS A 60 12.09 -6.29 -7.64
N GLN A 61 10.93 -6.00 -8.23
CA GLN A 61 10.06 -4.92 -7.75
C GLN A 61 9.64 -5.17 -6.31
N ARG A 62 9.25 -6.39 -5.96
CA ARG A 62 8.87 -6.81 -4.61
C ARG A 62 9.95 -6.50 -3.60
N LEU A 63 11.21 -6.85 -3.87
CA LEU A 63 12.31 -6.55 -2.96
C LEU A 63 12.44 -5.04 -2.71
N HIS A 64 12.29 -4.22 -3.77
CA HIS A 64 12.28 -2.77 -3.63
C HIS A 64 11.09 -2.26 -2.81
N MET A 65 9.89 -2.78 -3.07
CA MET A 65 8.67 -2.43 -2.33
C MET A 65 8.80 -2.78 -0.85
N THR A 66 9.24 -3.99 -0.53
CA THR A 66 9.49 -4.46 0.84
C THR A 66 10.47 -3.54 1.56
N ALA A 67 11.58 -3.17 0.91
CA ALA A 67 12.55 -2.25 1.51
C ALA A 67 11.97 -0.86 1.77
N GLN A 68 11.19 -0.31 0.84
CA GLN A 68 10.55 0.99 1.00
C GLN A 68 9.50 0.96 2.12
N LEU A 69 8.65 -0.08 2.17
CA LEU A 69 7.65 -0.23 3.21
C LEU A 69 8.28 -0.41 4.59
N ALA A 70 9.31 -1.24 4.71
CA ALA A 70 10.03 -1.44 5.97
C ALA A 70 10.65 -0.15 6.55
N LEU A 71 10.98 0.82 5.69
CA LEU A 71 11.57 2.09 6.11
C LEU A 71 10.54 3.17 6.45
N PHE A 72 9.39 3.17 5.78
CA PHE A 72 8.50 4.33 5.76
C PHE A 72 7.03 4.05 6.12
N ALA A 73 6.61 2.79 6.13
CA ALA A 73 5.25 2.39 6.48
C ALA A 73 5.13 2.02 7.97
N SER A 74 3.90 1.98 8.48
CA SER A 74 3.63 1.36 9.78
C SER A 74 3.82 -0.16 9.71
N SER A 75 4.01 -0.79 10.87
CA SER A 75 4.07 -2.26 10.97
C SER A 75 2.80 -2.90 10.40
N ASP A 76 1.63 -2.36 10.72
CA ASP A 76 0.34 -2.91 10.26
C ASP A 76 0.24 -2.92 8.73
N VAL A 77 0.70 -1.86 8.06
CA VAL A 77 0.72 -1.80 6.59
C VAL A 77 1.72 -2.80 6.01
N PHE A 78 2.89 -2.91 6.63
CA PHE A 78 3.92 -3.86 6.21
C PHE A 78 3.44 -5.31 6.32
N ASP A 79 2.84 -5.67 7.45
CA ASP A 79 2.33 -7.01 7.71
C ASP A 79 1.23 -7.39 6.71
N MET A 80 0.26 -6.49 6.47
CA MET A 80 -0.78 -6.71 5.45
C MET A 80 -0.22 -6.84 4.03
N PHE A 81 0.85 -6.12 3.70
CA PHE A 81 1.53 -6.27 2.42
C PHE A 81 2.21 -7.64 2.29
N MET A 82 2.86 -8.12 3.36
CA MET A 82 3.51 -9.43 3.36
C MET A 82 2.48 -10.57 3.24
N ASP A 83 1.36 -10.47 3.96
CA ASP A 83 0.25 -11.43 3.84
C ASP A 83 -0.29 -11.51 2.41
N LEU A 84 -0.46 -10.35 1.75
CA LEU A 84 -0.86 -10.28 0.35
C LEU A 84 0.15 -10.97 -0.57
N ILE A 85 1.44 -10.68 -0.38
CA ILE A 85 2.52 -11.31 -1.14
C ILE A 85 2.49 -12.84 -0.97
N ASP A 86 2.40 -13.32 0.27
CA ASP A 86 2.41 -14.75 0.57
C ASP A 86 1.20 -15.47 -0.04
N TYR A 87 0.02 -14.84 0.00
CA TYR A 87 -1.15 -15.34 -0.71
C TYR A 87 -0.91 -15.45 -2.22
N MET A 88 -0.32 -14.43 -2.83
CA MET A 88 -0.05 -14.42 -4.27
C MET A 88 0.91 -15.54 -4.68
N TYR A 89 2.04 -15.71 -3.99
CA TYR A 89 2.99 -16.79 -4.31
C TYR A 89 2.37 -18.16 -4.08
N SER A 90 1.71 -18.37 -2.93
CA SER A 90 1.07 -19.65 -2.63
C SER A 90 0.04 -20.03 -3.69
N SER A 91 -0.73 -19.03 -4.17
CA SER A 91 -1.73 -19.20 -5.22
C SER A 91 -1.12 -19.50 -6.59
N ILE A 92 -0.01 -18.84 -6.95
CA ILE A 92 0.71 -19.09 -8.21
C ILE A 92 1.33 -20.48 -8.21
N GLU A 93 1.96 -20.89 -7.10
CA GLU A 93 2.60 -22.20 -6.98
C GLU A 93 1.59 -23.36 -7.01
N SER A 94 0.40 -23.15 -6.43
CA SER A 94 -0.64 -24.17 -6.29
C SER A 94 -1.71 -24.12 -7.38
N ASP A 95 -1.70 -23.11 -8.25
CA ASP A 95 -2.77 -22.81 -9.22
C ASP A 95 -4.17 -22.66 -8.58
N THR A 96 -4.22 -22.01 -7.41
CA THR A 96 -5.43 -21.85 -6.58
C THR A 96 -5.85 -20.40 -6.40
N PHE A 97 -5.51 -19.52 -7.34
CA PHE A 97 -5.82 -18.10 -7.19
C PHE A 97 -7.33 -17.83 -7.21
N GLU A 98 -7.83 -17.26 -6.11
CA GLU A 98 -9.20 -16.79 -5.99
C GLU A 98 -9.23 -15.26 -5.85
N PHE A 99 -9.82 -14.58 -6.83
CA PHE A 99 -9.86 -13.11 -6.85
C PHE A 99 -10.59 -12.51 -5.63
N HIS A 100 -11.62 -13.18 -5.13
CA HIS A 100 -12.40 -12.67 -4.01
C HIS A 100 -11.59 -12.64 -2.71
N VAL A 101 -10.72 -13.63 -2.48
CA VAL A 101 -9.80 -13.69 -1.34
C VAL A 101 -8.78 -12.56 -1.46
N TYR A 102 -8.10 -12.46 -2.61
CA TYR A 102 -7.16 -11.36 -2.90
C TYR A 102 -7.79 -9.99 -2.63
N ARG A 103 -9.01 -9.76 -3.13
CA ARG A 103 -9.70 -8.48 -2.97
C ARG A 103 -9.95 -8.15 -1.51
N VAL A 104 -10.36 -9.13 -0.70
CA VAL A 104 -10.61 -8.91 0.74
C VAL A 104 -9.33 -8.47 1.42
N ASP A 105 -8.21 -9.13 1.15
CA ASP A 105 -6.92 -8.78 1.77
C ASP A 105 -6.37 -7.46 1.24
N MET A 106 -6.59 -7.14 -0.04
CA MET A 106 -6.23 -5.85 -0.63
C MET A 106 -7.01 -4.70 0.01
N LEU A 107 -8.28 -4.91 0.36
CA LEU A 107 -9.09 -3.91 1.07
C LEU A 107 -8.63 -3.70 2.51
N LYS A 108 -8.17 -4.76 3.20
CA LYS A 108 -7.53 -4.62 4.52
C LYS A 108 -6.25 -3.79 4.41
N PHE A 109 -5.37 -4.13 3.46
CA PHE A 109 -4.15 -3.36 3.18
C PHE A 109 -4.46 -1.87 2.89
N LEU A 110 -5.43 -1.57 2.02
CA LEU A 110 -5.81 -0.19 1.73
C LEU A 110 -6.42 0.53 2.94
N SER A 111 -7.08 -0.19 3.84
CA SER A 111 -7.60 0.37 5.09
C SER A 111 -6.46 0.77 6.03
N GLU A 112 -5.44 -0.08 6.17
CA GLU A 112 -4.24 0.26 6.95
C GLU A 112 -3.44 1.40 6.32
N VAL A 113 -3.32 1.43 4.99
CA VAL A 113 -2.71 2.56 4.27
C VAL A 113 -3.44 3.87 4.58
N ARG A 114 -4.78 3.86 4.56
CA ARG A 114 -5.59 5.05 4.88
C ARG A 114 -5.34 5.56 6.31
N LYS A 115 -5.23 4.63 7.26
CA LYS A 115 -4.91 4.91 8.68
C LYS A 115 -3.50 5.46 8.82
N ASP A 116 -2.52 4.84 8.19
CA ASP A 116 -1.12 5.24 8.27
C ASP A 116 -0.85 6.60 7.59
N ILE A 117 -1.51 6.88 6.46
CA ILE A 117 -1.48 8.21 5.86
C ILE A 117 -2.09 9.22 6.86
N GLY A 118 -3.13 8.83 7.61
CA GLY A 118 -3.76 9.67 8.62
C GLY A 118 -4.86 10.58 8.07
N ILE A 119 -5.52 10.14 6.98
CA ILE A 119 -6.70 10.83 6.40
C ILE A 119 -7.98 10.20 6.95
N TYR A 120 -7.99 8.89 7.16
CA TYR A 120 -9.19 8.12 7.47
C TYR A 120 -8.89 7.03 8.49
N THR A 121 -9.84 6.74 9.37
CA THR A 121 -9.73 5.67 10.36
C THR A 121 -10.73 4.54 10.12
N ASP A 122 -11.67 4.74 9.20
CA ASP A 122 -12.67 3.77 8.79
C ASP A 122 -12.11 2.72 7.82
N GLU A 123 -12.70 1.53 7.86
CA GLU A 123 -12.38 0.43 6.96
C GLU A 123 -13.06 0.59 5.60
N ILE A 124 -12.35 0.20 4.54
CA ILE A 124 -12.93 0.06 3.21
C ILE A 124 -13.52 -1.33 3.09
N THR A 125 -14.82 -1.42 2.85
CA THR A 125 -15.51 -2.68 2.61
C THR A 125 -16.04 -2.76 1.19
N TYR A 126 -15.94 -3.93 0.56
CA TYR A 126 -16.61 -4.18 -0.71
C TYR A 126 -18.12 -4.27 -0.51
N LYS A 127 -18.90 -3.47 -1.24
CA LYS A 127 -20.37 -3.46 -1.19
C LYS A 127 -21.04 -4.11 -2.40
N GLY A 128 -20.26 -4.66 -3.33
CA GLY A 128 -20.80 -5.30 -4.53
C GLY A 128 -21.19 -6.75 -4.30
N SER A 129 -21.79 -7.35 -5.32
CA SER A 129 -22.31 -8.72 -5.29
C SER A 129 -21.44 -9.73 -6.05
N ARG A 130 -20.33 -9.28 -6.64
CA ARG A 130 -19.38 -10.12 -7.40
C ARG A 130 -18.20 -10.52 -6.55
#